data_AF-A0A0N0RSQ9-F1
#
_entry.id   AF-A0A0N0RSQ9-F1
#
_cell.length_a   1.000
_cell.length_b   1.000
_cell.length_c   1.000
_cell.angle_alpha   90.00
_cell.angle_beta   90.00
_cell.angle_gamma   90.00
#
_symmetry.space_group_name_H-M   'P 1'
#
loop_
_entity.id
_entity.type
_entity.pdbx_description
1 polymer ?
#
loop_
_entity_poly.entity_id
_entity_poly.type
_entity_poly.pdbx_seq_one_letter_code
_entity_poly.pdbx_strand_id
1 'polypeptide(L)'
;MKDMEDQKFDLAKKINEQESMLSSLESEIDELRRESDVLESWDIEEEVGMDRNALSLQLFRGMGFVPYQESTEPDAAITSLIVRSLRRNVATSFDINQDELMKSTKLRYELAKKLWTAAD
;
A
#
# COMPACT_ATOMS: atom_id res chain seq x y z
N MET A 1 18.98 49.29 -13.09
CA MET A 1 19.55 48.92 -11.78
C MET A 1 18.43 48.50 -10.83
N LYS A 2 17.41 49.35 -10.62
CA LYS A 2 16.21 49.05 -9.80
C LYS A 2 15.44 47.77 -10.18
N ASP A 3 15.18 47.56 -11.48
CA ASP A 3 14.48 46.37 -11.99
C ASP A 3 15.17 45.03 -11.65
N MET A 4 16.51 45.01 -11.64
CA MET A 4 17.25 43.79 -11.29
C MET A 4 17.25 43.52 -9.78
N GLU A 5 17.15 44.57 -8.97
CA GLU A 5 17.03 44.44 -7.52
C GLU A 5 15.62 43.93 -7.14
N ASP A 6 14.58 44.46 -7.80
CA ASP A 6 13.20 44.01 -7.61
C ASP A 6 13.03 42.54 -8.05
N GLN A 7 13.61 42.14 -9.20
CA GLN A 7 13.62 40.74 -9.63
C GLN A 7 14.37 39.80 -8.68
N LYS A 8 15.52 40.25 -8.12
CA LYS A 8 16.26 39.45 -7.13
C LYS A 8 15.48 39.29 -5.83
N PHE A 9 14.77 40.32 -5.40
CA PHE A 9 13.92 40.27 -4.22
C PHE A 9 12.74 39.31 -4.42
N ASP A 10 12.05 39.39 -5.56
CA ASP A 10 10.96 38.48 -5.90
C ASP A 10 11.44 37.03 -6.01
N LEU A 11 12.63 36.81 -6.57
CA LEU A 11 13.22 35.47 -6.66
C LEU A 11 13.54 34.92 -5.26
N ALA A 12 14.18 35.72 -4.41
CA ALA A 12 14.50 35.32 -3.04
C ALA A 12 13.24 35.04 -2.21
N LYS A 13 12.18 35.82 -2.42
CA LYS A 13 10.87 35.60 -1.78
C LYS A 13 10.25 34.28 -2.24
N LYS A 14 10.23 34.02 -3.54
CA LYS A 14 9.71 32.75 -4.10
C LYS A 14 10.50 31.54 -3.62
N ILE A 15 11.83 31.64 -3.53
CA ILE A 15 12.67 30.57 -3.00
C ILE A 15 12.27 30.28 -1.55
N ASN A 16 12.13 31.32 -0.72
CA ASN A 16 11.77 31.15 0.68
C ASN A 16 10.35 30.57 0.87
N GLU A 17 9.39 30.99 0.03
CA GLU A 17 8.04 30.39 -0.01
C GLU A 17 8.07 28.92 -0.42
N GLN A 18 8.90 28.56 -1.41
CA GLN A 18 9.08 27.18 -1.84
C GLN A 18 9.78 26.33 -0.79
N GLU A 19 10.82 26.84 -0.14
CA GLU A 19 11.53 26.15 0.95
C GLU A 19 10.60 25.90 2.15
N SER A 20 9.77 26.87 2.50
CA SER A 20 8.74 26.71 3.55
C SER A 20 7.73 25.62 3.20
N MET A 21 7.26 25.60 1.95
CA MET A 21 6.34 24.57 1.46
C MET A 21 7.01 23.18 1.44
N LEU A 22 8.26 23.10 0.98
CA LEU A 22 9.02 21.85 0.94
C LEU A 22 9.21 21.28 2.35
N SER A 23 9.59 22.12 3.31
CA SER A 23 9.71 21.76 4.73
C SER A 23 8.39 21.23 5.31
N SER A 24 7.24 21.84 4.97
CA SER A 24 5.94 21.35 5.41
C SER A 24 5.59 19.96 4.84
N LEU A 25 5.89 19.72 3.56
CA LEU A 25 5.61 18.45 2.90
C LEU A 25 6.55 17.34 3.41
N GLU A 26 7.82 17.64 3.64
CA GLU A 26 8.77 16.71 4.25
C GLU A 26 8.31 16.29 5.65
N SER A 27 7.81 17.24 6.45
CA SER A 27 7.25 16.94 7.77
C SER A 27 6.01 16.04 7.69
N GLU A 28 5.12 16.29 6.74
CA GLU A 28 3.90 15.48 6.54
C GLU A 28 4.25 14.05 6.09
N ILE A 29 5.22 13.91 5.18
CA ILE A 29 5.70 12.59 4.75
C ILE A 29 6.30 11.81 5.93
N ASP A 30 7.09 12.46 6.77
CA ASP A 30 7.68 11.81 7.94
C ASP A 30 6.62 11.42 8.98
N GLU A 31 5.57 12.22 9.14
CA GLU A 31 4.43 11.90 10.01
C GLU A 31 3.64 10.69 9.48
N LEU A 32 3.31 10.68 8.19
CA LEU A 32 2.63 9.57 7.53
C LEU A 32 3.46 8.28 7.56
N ARG A 33 4.78 8.38 7.43
CA ARG A 33 5.68 7.23 7.59
C ARG A 33 5.63 6.66 9.00
N ARG A 34 5.68 7.53 10.02
CA ARG A 34 5.56 7.08 11.43
C ARG A 34 4.19 6.45 11.69
N GLU A 35 3.12 7.02 11.17
CA GLU A 35 1.78 6.46 11.32
C GLU A 35 1.68 5.09 10.62
N SER A 36 2.25 4.96 9.42
CA SER A 36 2.35 3.68 8.72
C SER A 36 3.15 2.66 9.53
N ASP A 37 4.31 3.04 10.08
CA ASP A 37 5.14 2.16 10.91
C ASP A 37 4.40 1.74 12.19
N VAL A 38 3.68 2.66 12.83
CA VAL A 38 2.83 2.38 13.99
C VAL A 38 1.73 1.39 13.63
N LEU A 39 1.02 1.60 12.52
CA LEU A 39 -0.04 0.69 12.06
C LEU A 39 0.48 -0.67 11.59
N GLU A 40 1.69 -0.74 11.04
CA GLU A 40 2.35 -2.00 10.70
C GLU A 40 2.86 -2.74 11.93
N SER A 41 3.30 -2.01 12.95
CA SER A 41 3.75 -2.57 14.24
C SER A 41 2.63 -2.81 15.24
N TRP A 42 1.41 -2.32 14.97
CA TRP A 42 0.24 -2.57 15.80
C TRP A 42 -0.11 -4.05 15.69
N ASP A 43 0.29 -4.77 16.73
CA ASP A 43 0.08 -6.20 16.86
C ASP A 43 -1.35 -6.51 17.31
N ILE A 44 -2.21 -6.85 16.36
CA ILE A 44 -3.58 -7.32 16.61
C ILE A 44 -3.55 -8.77 17.15
N GLU A 45 -2.41 -9.46 17.09
CA GLU A 45 -2.22 -10.88 17.41
C GLU A 45 -2.22 -11.16 18.92
N GLU A 46 -1.88 -10.17 19.75
CA GLU A 46 -1.87 -10.31 21.20
C GLU A 46 -3.30 -10.34 21.80
N GLU A 47 -4.29 -9.78 21.08
CA GLU A 47 -5.66 -9.59 21.58
C GLU A 47 -6.60 -10.76 21.25
N VAL A 48 -6.29 -11.54 20.20
CA VAL A 48 -7.14 -12.65 19.74
C VAL A 48 -6.25 -13.88 19.48
N GLY A 49 -6.38 -14.93 20.30
CA GLY A 49 -5.60 -16.15 20.15
C GLY A 49 -5.63 -16.66 18.70
N MET A 50 -4.48 -16.57 18.01
CA MET A 50 -4.43 -16.78 16.56
C MET A 50 -4.84 -18.20 16.21
N ASP A 51 -5.91 -18.32 15.43
CA ASP A 51 -6.25 -19.57 14.79
C ASP A 51 -5.28 -19.86 13.61
N ARG A 52 -5.34 -21.08 13.07
CA ARG A 52 -4.50 -21.47 11.93
C ARG A 52 -4.67 -20.55 10.72
N ASN A 53 -5.86 -19.96 10.54
CA ASN A 53 -6.16 -19.10 9.41
C ASN A 53 -5.48 -17.73 9.58
N ALA A 54 -5.51 -17.16 10.79
CA ALA A 54 -4.82 -15.92 11.15
C ALA A 54 -3.32 -16.02 10.87
N LEU A 55 -2.67 -17.12 11.29
CA LEU A 55 -1.25 -17.36 11.00
C LEU A 55 -0.96 -17.45 9.50
N SER A 56 -1.85 -18.10 8.74
CA SER A 56 -1.68 -18.19 7.29
C SER A 56 -1.83 -16.83 6.59
N LEU A 57 -2.78 -16.01 7.04
CA LEU A 57 -3.00 -14.66 6.53
C LEU A 57 -1.81 -13.74 6.83
N GLN A 58 -1.23 -13.85 8.04
CA GLN A 58 -0.03 -13.12 8.43
C GLN A 58 1.14 -13.47 7.49
N LEU A 59 1.36 -14.76 7.22
CA LEU A 59 2.40 -15.21 6.29
C LEU A 59 2.20 -14.63 4.88
N PHE A 60 0.98 -14.69 4.34
CA PHE A 60 0.68 -14.15 3.02
C PHE A 60 0.83 -12.62 2.96
N ARG A 61 0.42 -11.92 4.03
CA ARG A 61 0.62 -10.47 4.15
C ARG A 61 2.10 -10.10 4.19
N GLY A 62 2.92 -10.86 4.94
CA GLY A 62 4.38 -10.69 4.98
C GLY A 62 5.07 -10.95 3.63
N MET A 63 4.47 -11.77 2.77
CA MET A 63 4.93 -11.97 1.38
C MET A 63 4.40 -10.90 0.40
N GLY A 64 3.61 -9.93 0.87
CA GLY A 64 3.08 -8.83 0.05
C GLY A 64 1.70 -9.08 -0.55
N PHE A 65 0.99 -10.15 -0.16
CA PHE A 65 -0.37 -10.42 -0.61
C PHE A 65 -1.38 -9.84 0.37
N VAL A 66 -2.19 -8.88 -0.09
CA VAL A 66 -3.17 -8.17 0.74
C VAL A 66 -4.57 -8.35 0.12
N PRO A 67 -5.38 -9.28 0.64
CA PRO A 67 -6.75 -9.46 0.16
C PRO A 67 -7.64 -8.31 0.63
N TYR A 68 -8.62 -7.96 -0.19
CA TYR A 68 -9.66 -7.00 0.12
C TYR A 68 -11.03 -7.66 0.01
N GLN A 69 -11.87 -7.36 0.99
CA GLN A 69 -13.26 -7.77 1.07
C GLN A 69 -14.13 -6.52 1.17
N GLU A 70 -15.27 -6.52 0.50
CA GLU A 70 -16.19 -5.38 0.53
C GLU A 70 -17.01 -5.31 1.82
N SER A 71 -17.17 -6.44 2.51
CA SER A 71 -17.92 -6.56 3.77
C SER A 71 -17.01 -7.08 4.89
N THR A 72 -17.30 -6.67 6.12
CA THR A 72 -16.64 -7.14 7.35
C THR A 72 -17.24 -8.43 7.91
N GLU A 73 -18.19 -9.03 7.18
CA GLU A 73 -18.73 -10.34 7.53
C GLU A 73 -17.67 -11.44 7.40
N PRO A 74 -17.65 -12.42 8.32
CA PRO A 74 -16.59 -13.44 8.38
C PRO A 74 -16.52 -14.34 7.14
N ASP A 75 -17.60 -14.48 6.38
CA ASP A 75 -17.67 -15.27 5.15
C ASP A 75 -17.68 -14.40 3.87
N ALA A 76 -17.33 -13.11 3.98
CA ALA A 76 -17.30 -12.21 2.85
C ALA A 76 -16.32 -12.69 1.78
N ALA A 77 -16.80 -12.77 0.54
CA ALA A 77 -15.98 -13.11 -0.62
C ALA A 77 -14.86 -12.09 -0.81
N ILE A 78 -13.67 -12.57 -1.19
CA ILE A 78 -12.56 -11.69 -1.56
C ILE A 78 -12.88 -11.10 -2.93
N THR A 79 -13.01 -9.78 -2.99
CA THR A 79 -13.39 -9.05 -4.20
C THR A 79 -12.18 -8.55 -4.98
N SER A 80 -11.09 -8.21 -4.29
CA SER A 80 -9.82 -7.85 -4.93
C SER A 80 -8.60 -8.26 -4.11
N LEU A 81 -7.44 -8.30 -4.75
CA LEU A 81 -6.18 -8.71 -4.14
C LEU A 81 -5.06 -7.77 -4.62
N ILE A 82 -4.39 -7.13 -3.68
CA ILE A 82 -3.20 -6.34 -3.96
C ILE A 82 -1.96 -7.22 -3.74
N VAL A 83 -1.06 -7.22 -4.70
CA VAL A 83 0.24 -7.89 -4.62
C VAL A 83 1.35 -6.86 -4.66
N ARG A 84 2.13 -6.77 -3.58
CA ARG A 84 3.28 -5.88 -3.43
C ARG A 84 4.58 -6.65 -3.72
N SER A 85 5.35 -6.21 -4.71
CA SER A 85 6.70 -6.74 -4.97
C SER A 85 7.71 -6.00 -4.09
N LEU A 86 8.33 -6.71 -3.15
CA LEU A 86 9.41 -6.17 -2.32
C LEU A 86 10.67 -5.83 -3.14
N ARG A 87 10.88 -6.51 -4.28
CA ARG A 87 12.04 -6.29 -5.14
C ARG A 87 11.86 -5.12 -6.10
N ARG A 88 10.66 -4.98 -6.67
CA ARG A 88 10.35 -3.95 -7.68
C ARG A 88 9.80 -2.68 -7.06
N ASN A 89 9.38 -2.71 -5.79
CA ASN A 89 8.68 -1.63 -5.12
C ASN A 89 7.42 -1.18 -5.89
N VAL A 90 6.67 -2.14 -6.41
CA VAL A 90 5.42 -1.92 -7.17
C VAL A 90 4.29 -2.71 -6.54
N ALA A 91 3.11 -2.11 -6.46
CA ALA A 91 1.86 -2.77 -6.06
C ALA A 91 0.95 -2.96 -7.28
N THR A 92 0.46 -4.19 -7.47
CA THR A 92 -0.48 -4.53 -8.56
C THR A 92 -1.80 -4.99 -7.97
N SER A 93 -2.91 -4.41 -8.41
CA SER A 93 -4.26 -4.83 -8.01
C SER A 93 -4.83 -5.86 -8.99
N PHE A 94 -5.51 -6.87 -8.46
CA PHE A 94 -6.22 -7.88 -9.20
C PHE A 94 -7.67 -7.96 -8.73
N ASP A 95 -8.61 -7.85 -9.66
CA ASP A 95 -10.02 -8.10 -9.37
C ASP A 95 -10.28 -9.60 -9.34
N ILE A 96 -10.99 -10.05 -8.31
CA ILE A 96 -11.24 -11.46 -8.03
C ILE A 96 -12.72 -11.75 -8.22
N ASN A 97 -13.05 -12.53 -9.25
CA ASN A 97 -14.38 -13.08 -9.43
C ASN A 97 -14.43 -14.52 -8.92
N GLN A 98 -14.88 -14.69 -7.68
CA GLN A 98 -14.90 -15.99 -7.00
C GLN A 98 -15.76 -17.03 -7.74
N ASP A 99 -16.88 -16.62 -8.34
CA ASP A 99 -17.78 -17.52 -9.06
C ASP A 99 -17.15 -18.12 -10.32
N GLU A 100 -16.35 -17.33 -11.04
CA GLU A 100 -15.64 -17.81 -12.23
C GLU A 100 -14.47 -18.71 -11.87
N LEU A 101 -13.76 -18.39 -10.78
CA LEU A 101 -12.64 -19.18 -10.29
C LEU A 101 -13.09 -20.56 -9.79
N MET A 102 -14.27 -20.67 -9.19
CA MET A 102 -14.80 -21.96 -8.75
C MET A 102 -15.19 -22.88 -9.91
N LYS A 103 -15.55 -22.32 -11.07
CA LYS A 103 -15.96 -23.07 -12.27
C LYS A 103 -14.79 -23.67 -13.04
N SER A 104 -13.58 -23.12 -12.91
CA SER A 104 -12.44 -23.54 -13.74
C SER A 104 -11.12 -23.61 -12.97
N THR A 105 -10.59 -24.82 -12.87
CA THR A 105 -9.26 -25.06 -12.30
C THR A 105 -8.13 -24.40 -13.10
N LYS A 106 -8.30 -24.25 -14.42
CA LYS A 106 -7.31 -23.57 -15.28
C LYS A 106 -7.21 -22.09 -14.95
N LEU A 107 -8.34 -21.42 -14.76
CA LEU A 107 -8.40 -20.00 -14.37
C LEU A 107 -7.73 -19.76 -13.01
N ARG A 108 -7.95 -20.65 -12.04
CA ARG A 108 -7.25 -20.59 -10.73
C ARG A 108 -5.73 -20.69 -10.87
N TYR A 109 -5.26 -21.62 -11.69
CA TYR A 109 -3.82 -21.80 -11.92
C TYR A 109 -3.20 -20.58 -12.63
N GLU A 110 -3.88 -20.05 -13.65
CA GLU A 110 -3.41 -18.87 -14.38
C GLU A 110 -3.38 -17.62 -13.49
N LEU A 111 -4.40 -17.42 -12.66
CA LEU A 111 -4.42 -16.36 -11.66
C LEU A 111 -3.26 -16.52 -10.68
N ALA A 112 -3.10 -17.70 -10.07
CA ALA A 112 -2.01 -17.96 -9.14
C ALA A 112 -0.64 -17.65 -9.76
N LYS A 113 -0.41 -18.07 -11.02
CA LYS A 113 0.82 -17.76 -11.74
C LYS A 113 1.04 -16.25 -11.90
N LYS A 114 0.00 -15.50 -12.26
CA LYS A 114 0.08 -14.03 -12.38
C LYS A 114 0.41 -13.37 -11.05
N LEU A 115 -0.25 -13.79 -9.98
CA LEU A 115 -0.03 -13.28 -8.63
C LEU A 115 1.41 -13.50 -8.17
N TRP A 116 1.94 -14.72 -8.31
CA TRP A 116 3.34 -15.00 -7.95
C TRP A 116 4.35 -14.26 -8.82
N THR A 117 4.05 -14.03 -10.11
CA THR A 117 4.92 -13.23 -11.00
C THR A 117 4.93 -11.74 -10.62
N ALA A 118 3.84 -11.26 -10.03
CA ALA A 118 3.73 -9.89 -9.53
C ALA A 118 4.36 -9.70 -8.15
N ALA A 119 4.52 -10.77 -7.36
CA ALA A 119 5.18 -10.73 -6.06
C ALA A 119 6.73 -10.74 -6.17
N ASP A 120 7.27 -11.42 -7.19
CA ASP A 120 8.72 -11.50 -7.49
C ASP A 120 9.29 -10.21 -8.09
#